data_AF-A0A6A3SIM4-F1
#
_entry.id   AF-A0A6A3SIM4-F1
#
_cell.length_a   1.000
_cell.length_b   1.000
_cell.length_c   1.000
_cell.angle_alpha   90.00
_cell.angle_beta   90.00
_cell.angle_gamma   90.00
#
_symmetry.space_group_name_H-M   'P 1'
#
loop_
_entity.id
_entity.type
_entity.pdbx_description
1 polymer ?
#
loop_
_entity_poly.entity_id
_entity_poly.type
_entity_poly.pdbx_seq_one_letter_code
_entity_poly.pdbx_strand_id
1 'polypeptide(L)'
;MSSTAVLQQKSANTRQREPILTLELSPALYNTAWFFIVLLHAACGSFLICVAMAYRYLTMDSMPFFVSMWSLKGTENYRFYGVMFGIVGAMHGVRVLDLIVMSIRGRQLKLRSETSVIRTLMSNPMISKRLSLSDKNEAKYSQSASQPKLRLASRVGRSLAQMWNKVFSRQGFFGVESEHFSTVYALQAILVTSSQTYQSYRASNLLPRAELNVIMVALLVTNCWTTAGIQIFLRKSPQLGRVFTFTYNAMVGIGMVTIVPLLIVIPYAEEFNLQYKTFKNPNFMFDPVPFVTMVLENRLMFAASLLDLTTKLIPHLSIMLSLTTVSELLGLGDVKNTSLTNMPEWVKTNTKVVWAYGTPFCATPMTDPTLASRVMCFERPADQEFSFPIFLFDALYPYEK
;
A
#
# COMPACT_ATOMS: atom_id res chain seq x y z
N MET A 1 -48.07 32.42 39.72
CA MET A 1 -47.30 31.16 39.79
C MET A 1 -48.17 30.03 39.26
N SER A 2 -47.95 29.60 38.02
CA SER A 2 -48.14 28.20 37.61
C SER A 2 -47.41 28.01 36.28
N SER A 3 -46.65 26.92 36.20
CA SER A 3 -45.48 26.73 35.32
C SER A 3 -45.88 26.07 34.01
N THR A 4 -45.52 26.67 32.88
CA THR A 4 -45.70 26.10 31.54
C THR A 4 -44.51 25.17 31.23
N ALA A 5 -44.73 23.85 31.26
CA ALA A 5 -43.74 22.88 30.82
C ALA A 5 -43.71 22.84 29.28
N VAL A 6 -42.72 23.51 28.69
CA VAL A 6 -42.40 23.39 27.27
C VAL A 6 -41.51 22.15 27.10
N LEU A 7 -42.09 21.10 26.52
CA LEU A 7 -41.39 19.90 26.09
C LEU A 7 -40.39 20.27 24.98
N GLN A 8 -39.12 20.34 25.35
CA GLN A 8 -38.01 20.59 24.44
C GLN A 8 -37.77 19.32 23.60
N GLN A 9 -38.30 19.34 22.37
CA GLN A 9 -38.07 18.31 21.36
C GLN A 9 -36.58 18.29 20.99
N LYS A 10 -35.82 17.41 21.65
CA LYS A 10 -34.42 17.14 21.36
C LYS A 10 -34.34 16.48 19.98
N SER A 11 -34.09 17.29 18.95
CA SER A 11 -33.73 16.84 17.61
C SER A 11 -32.55 15.87 17.72
N ALA A 12 -32.84 14.58 17.57
CA ALA A 12 -31.85 13.55 17.39
C ALA A 12 -31.26 13.74 15.99
N ASN A 13 -30.22 14.56 15.92
CA ASN A 13 -29.44 14.77 14.71
C ASN A 13 -28.67 13.47 14.42
N THR A 14 -29.37 12.53 13.78
CA THR A 14 -28.82 11.27 13.32
C THR A 14 -27.89 11.62 12.18
N ARG A 15 -26.58 11.75 12.45
CA ARG A 15 -25.56 11.92 11.41
C ARG A 15 -25.78 10.82 10.39
N GLN A 16 -26.30 11.17 9.22
CA GLN A 16 -26.28 10.31 8.04
C GLN A 16 -24.83 9.91 7.82
N ARG A 17 -24.52 8.64 8.11
CA ARG A 17 -23.25 8.03 7.74
C ARG A 17 -23.16 8.12 6.22
N GLU A 18 -22.20 8.90 5.71
CA GLU A 18 -21.95 8.99 4.26
C GLU A 18 -21.84 7.58 3.67
N PRO A 19 -22.38 7.36 2.46
CA PRO A 19 -22.37 6.05 1.84
C PRO A 19 -20.92 5.55 1.68
N ILE A 20 -20.70 4.30 2.12
CA ILE A 20 -19.46 3.55 1.99
C ILE A 20 -18.96 3.68 0.54
N LEU A 21 -17.82 4.35 0.37
CA LEU A 21 -17.24 4.67 -0.94
C LEU A 21 -16.47 3.46 -1.52
N THR A 22 -17.17 2.37 -1.83
CA THR A 22 -16.57 1.17 -2.46
C THR A 22 -16.90 1.08 -3.95
N LEU A 23 -15.87 0.83 -4.76
CA LEU A 23 -15.97 0.45 -6.16
C LEU A 23 -16.02 -1.07 -6.23
N GLU A 24 -17.16 -1.59 -6.64
CA GLU A 24 -17.43 -3.02 -6.72
C GLU A 24 -16.93 -3.58 -8.05
N LEU A 25 -16.06 -4.61 -8.00
CA LEU A 25 -15.46 -5.25 -9.18
C LEU A 25 -16.00 -6.67 -9.39
N SER A 26 -15.93 -7.14 -10.64
CA SER A 26 -16.13 -8.57 -10.95
C SER A 26 -15.00 -9.42 -10.33
N PRO A 27 -15.23 -10.73 -10.09
CA PRO A 27 -14.21 -11.58 -9.47
C PRO A 27 -12.87 -11.60 -10.21
N ALA A 28 -12.89 -11.63 -11.55
CA ALA A 28 -11.66 -11.61 -12.35
C ALA A 28 -10.89 -10.30 -12.18
N LEU A 29 -11.57 -9.16 -12.26
CA LEU A 29 -10.94 -7.84 -12.10
C LEU A 29 -10.42 -7.62 -10.68
N TYR A 30 -11.16 -8.08 -9.68
CA TYR A 30 -10.73 -8.02 -8.28
C TYR A 30 -9.47 -8.86 -8.04
N ASN A 31 -9.42 -10.08 -8.57
CA ASN A 31 -8.25 -10.95 -8.45
C ASN A 31 -7.02 -10.34 -9.17
N THR A 32 -7.21 -9.81 -10.38
CA THR A 32 -6.15 -9.10 -11.10
C THR A 32 -5.64 -7.89 -10.32
N ALA A 33 -6.54 -7.08 -9.76
CA ALA A 33 -6.18 -5.94 -8.92
C ALA A 33 -5.39 -6.39 -7.68
N TRP A 34 -5.78 -7.51 -7.07
CA TRP A 34 -5.05 -8.09 -5.95
C TRP A 34 -3.59 -8.43 -6.32
N PHE A 35 -3.39 -9.20 -7.40
CA PHE A 35 -2.05 -9.56 -7.84
C PHE A 35 -1.21 -8.33 -8.18
N PHE A 36 -1.82 -7.38 -8.88
CA PHE A 36 -1.16 -6.14 -9.26
C PHE A 36 -0.70 -5.33 -8.05
N ILE A 37 -1.59 -5.08 -7.08
CA ILE A 37 -1.26 -4.33 -5.86
C ILE A 37 -0.16 -5.03 -5.04
N VAL A 38 -0.26 -6.35 -4.88
CA VAL A 38 0.76 -7.13 -4.16
C VAL A 38 2.11 -7.05 -4.88
N LEU A 39 2.12 -7.20 -6.19
CA LEU A 39 3.33 -7.09 -7.01
C LEU A 39 3.97 -5.71 -6.87
N LEU A 40 3.20 -4.63 -6.96
CA LEU A 40 3.72 -3.27 -6.83
C LEU A 40 4.30 -3.00 -5.44
N HIS A 41 3.64 -3.45 -4.36
CA HIS A 41 4.22 -3.34 -3.02
C HIS A 41 5.50 -4.19 -2.89
N ALA A 42 5.51 -5.42 -3.41
CA ALA A 42 6.67 -6.30 -3.34
C ALA A 42 7.87 -5.74 -4.11
N ALA A 43 7.65 -5.21 -5.32
CA ALA A 43 8.69 -4.60 -6.15
C ALA A 43 9.30 -3.36 -5.46
N CYS A 44 8.45 -2.43 -5.00
CA CYS A 44 8.91 -1.22 -4.31
C CYS A 44 9.63 -1.56 -2.99
N GLY A 45 9.05 -2.47 -2.18
CA GLY A 45 9.63 -2.91 -0.92
C GLY A 45 10.99 -3.60 -1.10
N SER A 46 11.10 -4.50 -2.07
CA SER A 46 12.36 -5.21 -2.37
C SER A 46 13.44 -4.24 -2.85
N PHE A 47 13.11 -3.32 -3.76
CA PHE A 47 14.03 -2.29 -4.21
C PHE A 47 14.55 -1.44 -3.04
N LEU A 48 13.67 -0.97 -2.17
CA LEU A 48 14.04 -0.17 -0.99
C LEU A 48 14.93 -0.92 -0.01
N ILE A 49 14.67 -2.22 0.20
CA ILE A 49 15.53 -3.08 1.03
C ILE A 49 16.90 -3.25 0.37
N CYS A 50 16.97 -3.46 -0.95
CA CYS A 50 18.23 -3.50 -1.68
C CYS A 50 19.01 -2.18 -1.57
N VAL A 51 18.35 -1.03 -1.70
CA VAL A 51 18.96 0.29 -1.50
C VAL A 51 19.48 0.43 -0.06
N ALA A 52 18.71 0.02 0.95
CA ALA A 52 19.14 0.03 2.34
C ALA A 52 20.38 -0.85 2.58
N MET A 53 20.42 -2.04 1.98
CA MET A 53 21.58 -2.92 2.01
C MET A 53 22.79 -2.30 1.30
N ALA A 54 22.59 -1.64 0.16
CA ALA A 54 23.63 -0.93 -0.57
C ALA A 54 24.23 0.20 0.28
N TYR A 55 23.42 1.03 0.95
CA TYR A 55 23.92 2.03 1.90
C TYR A 55 24.77 1.41 3.00
N ARG A 56 24.37 0.26 3.54
CA ARG A 56 25.16 -0.46 4.56
C ARG A 56 26.49 -0.93 3.99
N TYR A 57 26.45 -1.59 2.84
CA TYR A 57 27.63 -2.10 2.13
C TYR A 57 28.64 -1.00 1.81
N LEU A 58 28.16 0.17 1.35
CA LEU A 58 28.98 1.32 1.02
C LEU A 58 29.73 1.93 2.23
N THR A 59 29.37 1.55 3.45
CA THR A 59 30.07 1.97 4.67
C THR A 59 31.10 0.95 5.18
N MET A 60 31.35 -0.13 4.44
CA MET A 60 32.24 -1.22 4.86
C MET A 60 33.58 -1.21 4.10
N ASP A 61 34.64 -1.55 4.82
CA ASP A 61 35.98 -1.83 4.29
C ASP A 61 36.52 -0.72 3.37
N SER A 62 36.79 -1.04 2.10
CA SER A 62 37.29 -0.12 1.08
C SER A 62 36.20 0.67 0.35
N MET A 63 34.92 0.39 0.56
CA MET A 63 33.83 1.10 -0.13
C MET A 63 33.75 2.61 0.16
N PRO A 64 34.13 3.12 1.36
CA PRO A 64 34.19 4.56 1.61
C PRO A 64 35.12 5.30 0.64
N PHE A 65 36.16 4.66 0.11
CA PHE A 65 36.99 5.22 -0.96
C PHE A 65 36.12 5.56 -2.18
N PHE A 66 35.30 4.62 -2.63
CA PHE A 66 34.39 4.86 -3.76
C PHE A 66 33.37 5.94 -3.44
N VAL A 67 32.76 5.89 -2.25
CA VAL A 67 31.78 6.90 -1.82
C VAL A 67 32.36 8.32 -1.81
N SER A 68 33.63 8.49 -1.45
CA SER A 68 34.29 9.80 -1.46
C SER A 68 34.33 10.44 -2.85
N MET A 69 34.22 9.66 -3.92
CA MET A 69 34.26 10.16 -5.30
C MET A 69 32.94 10.82 -5.73
N TRP A 70 31.79 10.38 -5.19
CA TRP A 70 30.47 10.92 -5.56
C TRP A 70 29.74 11.65 -4.43
N SER A 71 30.16 11.47 -3.17
CA SER A 71 29.57 12.11 -2.00
C SER A 71 30.51 13.15 -1.41
N LEU A 72 30.08 14.42 -1.41
CA LEU A 72 30.84 15.53 -0.83
C LEU A 72 31.12 15.36 0.67
N LYS A 73 30.26 14.63 1.38
CA LYS A 73 30.41 14.33 2.82
C LYS A 73 30.89 12.89 3.06
N GLY A 74 31.35 12.20 2.02
CA GLY A 74 31.68 10.78 2.09
C GLY A 74 30.50 9.96 2.62
N THR A 75 30.76 9.10 3.60
CA THR A 75 29.74 8.22 4.22
C THR A 75 29.01 8.86 5.40
N GLU A 76 29.18 10.15 5.65
CA GLU A 76 28.48 10.85 6.73
C GLU A 76 26.95 10.69 6.53
N ASN A 77 26.26 10.15 7.54
CA ASN A 77 24.82 9.86 7.53
C ASN A 77 24.35 8.70 6.62
N TYR A 78 25.22 8.01 5.87
CA TYR A 78 24.79 6.91 4.99
C TYR A 78 24.07 5.78 5.75
N ARG A 79 24.50 5.47 6.97
CA ARG A 79 23.79 4.50 7.84
C ARG A 79 22.38 4.97 8.16
N PHE A 80 22.20 6.24 8.48
CA PHE A 80 20.90 6.83 8.73
C PHE A 80 20.01 6.78 7.48
N TYR A 81 20.55 7.14 6.31
CA TYR A 81 19.83 7.06 5.03
C TYR A 81 19.37 5.64 4.72
N GLY A 82 20.26 4.66 4.85
CA GLY A 82 19.94 3.25 4.68
C GLY A 82 18.84 2.77 5.63
N VAL A 83 18.86 3.18 6.90
CA VAL A 83 17.80 2.85 7.87
C VAL A 83 16.47 3.46 7.43
N MET A 84 16.43 4.71 6.96
CA MET A 84 15.19 5.34 6.51
C MET A 84 14.57 4.61 5.30
N PHE A 85 15.37 4.29 4.28
CA PHE A 85 14.89 3.47 3.14
C PHE A 85 14.44 2.08 3.60
N GLY A 86 15.16 1.45 4.54
CA GLY A 86 14.81 0.15 5.10
C GLY A 86 13.49 0.17 5.87
N ILE A 87 13.20 1.24 6.61
CA ILE A 87 11.91 1.42 7.30
C ILE A 87 10.78 1.47 6.26
N VAL A 88 10.89 2.31 5.23
CA VAL A 88 9.84 2.41 4.19
C VAL A 88 9.69 1.10 3.42
N GLY A 89 10.80 0.43 3.08
CA GLY A 89 10.78 -0.89 2.45
C GLY A 89 10.07 -1.94 3.32
N ALA A 90 10.33 -1.95 4.63
CA ALA A 90 9.64 -2.82 5.58
C ALA A 90 8.14 -2.52 5.67
N MET A 91 7.72 -1.25 5.56
CA MET A 91 6.29 -0.90 5.52
C MET A 91 5.58 -1.56 4.33
N HIS A 92 6.18 -1.54 3.14
CA HIS A 92 5.66 -2.27 1.98
C HIS A 92 5.61 -3.79 2.24
N GLY A 93 6.68 -4.36 2.79
CA GLY A 93 6.75 -5.79 3.13
C GLY A 93 5.67 -6.21 4.14
N VAL A 94 5.42 -5.41 5.17
CA VAL A 94 4.33 -5.64 6.14
C VAL A 94 2.98 -5.68 5.44
N ARG A 95 2.72 -4.79 4.47
CA ARG A 95 1.45 -4.83 3.72
C ARG A 95 1.31 -6.03 2.80
N VAL A 96 2.38 -6.46 2.15
CA VAL A 96 2.36 -7.71 1.37
C VAL A 96 2.00 -8.89 2.28
N LEU A 97 2.64 -9.00 3.44
CA LEU A 97 2.35 -10.04 4.42
C LEU A 97 0.90 -9.96 4.93
N ASP A 98 0.40 -8.75 5.21
CA ASP A 98 -0.99 -8.50 5.64
C ASP A 98 -2.00 -9.05 4.61
N LEU A 99 -1.83 -8.67 3.34
CA LEU A 99 -2.66 -9.10 2.22
C LEU A 99 -2.62 -10.62 2.00
N ILE A 100 -1.43 -11.23 2.06
CA ILE A 100 -1.26 -12.69 1.90
C ILE A 100 -1.93 -13.44 3.05
N VAL A 101 -1.64 -13.07 4.31
CA VAL A 101 -2.19 -13.75 5.49
C VAL A 101 -3.71 -13.63 5.54
N MET A 102 -4.25 -12.46 5.22
CA MET A 102 -5.70 -12.27 5.12
C MET A 102 -6.33 -13.13 4.03
N SER A 103 -5.67 -13.24 2.88
CA SER A 103 -6.17 -14.04 1.76
C SER A 103 -6.18 -15.54 2.09
N ILE A 104 -5.13 -16.02 2.77
CA ILE A 104 -5.04 -17.41 3.24
C ILE A 104 -6.14 -17.70 4.28
N ARG A 105 -6.31 -16.83 5.29
CA ARG A 105 -7.34 -17.00 6.32
C ARG A 105 -8.75 -16.93 5.77
N GLY A 106 -8.96 -16.05 4.78
CA GLY A 106 -10.23 -15.91 4.09
C GLY A 106 -10.49 -17.00 3.05
N ARG A 107 -9.50 -17.85 2.72
CA ARG A 107 -9.50 -18.80 1.60
C ARG A 107 -9.92 -18.16 0.26
N GLN A 108 -9.74 -16.86 0.15
CA GLN A 108 -10.15 -16.01 -0.96
C GLN A 108 -9.22 -14.79 -0.98
N LEU A 109 -8.89 -14.27 -2.16
CA LEU A 109 -8.09 -13.06 -2.26
C LEU A 109 -8.82 -11.89 -1.60
N LYS A 110 -8.15 -11.20 -0.67
CA LYS A 110 -8.72 -10.07 0.08
C LYS A 110 -7.77 -8.88 0.03
N LEU A 111 -8.27 -7.75 -0.46
CA LEU A 111 -7.59 -6.44 -0.44
C LEU A 111 -7.91 -5.63 0.81
N ARG A 112 -9.10 -5.83 1.39
CA ARG A 112 -9.64 -5.02 2.47
C ARG A 112 -9.27 -5.55 3.85
N SER A 113 -8.58 -4.74 4.66
CA SER A 113 -8.20 -5.11 6.03
C SER A 113 -9.30 -4.72 7.03
N GLU A 114 -10.20 -5.65 7.36
CA GLU A 114 -11.10 -5.45 8.51
C GLU A 114 -10.39 -5.64 9.86
N THR A 115 -9.19 -6.24 9.88
CA THR A 115 -8.38 -6.41 11.09
C THR A 115 -6.91 -6.57 10.73
N SER A 116 -6.05 -5.66 11.18
CA SER A 116 -4.61 -5.73 10.91
C SER A 116 -3.99 -7.02 11.44
N VAL A 117 -3.17 -7.68 10.62
CA VAL A 117 -2.51 -8.96 10.94
C VAL A 117 -1.67 -8.92 12.21
N ILE A 118 -1.15 -7.75 12.61
CA ILE A 118 -0.41 -7.59 13.87
C ILE A 118 -1.31 -7.86 15.09
N ARG A 119 -2.60 -7.50 15.02
CA ARG A 119 -3.57 -7.80 16.07
C ARG A 119 -3.79 -9.30 16.20
N THR A 120 -3.92 -10.01 15.07
CA THR A 120 -4.22 -11.45 15.06
C THR A 120 -3.01 -12.34 15.32
N LEU A 121 -1.81 -11.95 14.85
CA LEU A 121 -0.57 -12.68 15.16
C LEU A 121 -0.28 -12.65 16.66
N MET A 122 -0.57 -11.52 17.33
CA MET A 122 -0.34 -11.38 18.76
C MET A 122 -1.50 -11.86 19.65
N SER A 123 -2.70 -12.04 19.10
CA SER A 123 -3.85 -12.60 19.84
C SER A 123 -4.00 -14.12 19.68
N ASN A 124 -3.17 -14.79 18.87
CA ASN A 124 -3.26 -16.23 18.67
C ASN A 124 -2.60 -17.01 19.83
N PRO A 125 -3.38 -17.67 20.71
CA PRO A 125 -2.84 -18.37 21.87
C PRO A 125 -1.95 -19.57 21.51
N MET A 126 -2.06 -20.10 20.29
CA MET A 126 -1.26 -21.25 19.82
C MET A 126 0.22 -20.90 19.58
N ILE A 127 0.53 -19.68 19.14
CA ILE A 127 1.92 -19.22 18.91
C ILE A 127 2.61 -18.92 20.25
N SER A 128 1.87 -18.33 21.20
CA SER A 128 2.29 -18.16 22.60
C SER A 128 2.58 -19.52 23.27
N LYS A 129 1.73 -20.53 23.00
CA LYS A 129 1.95 -21.91 23.49
C LYS A 129 3.12 -22.62 22.81
N ARG A 130 3.33 -22.46 21.50
CA ARG A 130 4.48 -23.09 20.81
C ARG A 130 5.82 -22.50 21.23
N LEU A 131 5.88 -21.19 21.50
CA LEU A 131 7.07 -20.55 22.06
C LEU A 131 7.32 -20.97 23.51
N SER A 132 6.28 -21.22 24.31
CA SER A 132 6.46 -21.73 25.69
C SER A 132 6.69 -23.24 25.79
N LEU A 133 6.33 -24.03 24.78
CA LEU A 133 6.59 -25.47 24.71
C LEU A 133 7.96 -25.79 24.12
N SER A 134 8.51 -24.94 23.24
CA SER A 134 9.88 -25.09 22.74
C SER A 134 10.92 -24.84 23.85
N ASP A 135 10.60 -24.01 24.85
CA ASP A 135 11.45 -23.73 26.01
C ASP A 135 11.38 -24.80 27.11
N LYS A 136 10.46 -25.76 27.04
CA LYS A 136 10.28 -26.78 28.09
C LYS A 136 11.14 -28.03 27.90
N ASN A 137 11.69 -28.26 26.70
CA ASN A 137 12.49 -29.45 26.43
C ASN A 137 14.01 -29.27 26.68
N GLU A 138 14.47 -28.07 27.06
CA GLU A 138 15.88 -27.81 27.42
C GLU A 138 16.07 -27.30 28.87
N ALA A 139 15.07 -27.42 29.74
CA ALA A 139 15.18 -26.97 31.13
C ALA A 139 15.38 -28.16 32.09
N LYS A 140 16.55 -28.81 32.00
CA LYS A 140 17.05 -29.66 33.09
C LYS A 140 18.54 -29.44 33.37
N TYR A 141 18.99 -28.17 33.38
CA TYR A 141 20.11 -27.74 34.22
C TYR A 141 20.14 -26.21 34.32
N SER A 142 20.35 -25.71 35.54
CA SER A 142 20.74 -24.33 35.90
C SER A 142 19.69 -23.21 35.91
N GLN A 143 19.47 -22.72 37.13
CA GLN A 143 18.83 -21.45 37.48
C GLN A 143 19.59 -20.23 36.92
N SER A 144 18.79 -19.18 36.65
CA SER A 144 19.12 -17.75 36.70
C SER A 144 19.40 -16.99 35.38
N ALA A 145 18.57 -15.94 35.20
CA ALA A 145 18.80 -14.69 34.47
C ALA A 145 18.83 -14.67 32.91
N SER A 146 17.66 -14.70 32.23
CA SER A 146 17.55 -14.15 30.86
C SER A 146 16.12 -13.87 30.30
N GLN A 147 15.09 -13.67 31.14
CA GLN A 147 13.70 -13.42 30.69
C GLN A 147 13.24 -11.96 30.37
N PRO A 148 14.07 -10.88 30.31
CA PRO A 148 13.55 -9.53 30.03
C PRO A 148 13.31 -9.23 28.54
N LYS A 149 14.01 -9.89 27.61
CA LYS A 149 14.01 -9.52 26.17
C LYS A 149 12.69 -9.84 25.45
N LEU A 150 12.03 -10.95 25.80
CA LEU A 150 10.80 -11.40 25.12
C LEU A 150 9.58 -10.52 25.45
N ARG A 151 9.49 -10.04 26.71
CA ARG A 151 8.40 -9.16 27.16
C ARG A 151 8.51 -7.77 26.53
N LEU A 152 9.72 -7.24 26.36
CA LEU A 152 9.96 -5.94 25.74
C LEU A 152 9.58 -5.94 24.25
N ALA A 153 9.97 -6.99 23.51
CA ALA A 153 9.61 -7.16 22.10
C ALA A 153 8.09 -7.21 21.89
N SER A 154 7.36 -7.91 22.78
CA SER A 154 5.88 -7.98 22.72
C SER A 154 5.20 -6.62 22.96
N ARG A 155 5.78 -5.77 23.81
CA ARG A 155 5.23 -4.45 24.14
C ARG A 155 5.51 -3.44 23.04
N VAL A 156 6.71 -3.47 22.46
CA VAL A 156 7.09 -2.65 21.29
C VAL A 156 6.24 -3.03 20.07
N GLY A 157 6.08 -4.33 19.80
CA GLY A 157 5.23 -4.81 18.70
C GLY A 157 3.78 -4.35 18.84
N ARG A 158 3.22 -4.33 20.06
CA ARG A 158 1.87 -3.82 20.33
C ARG A 158 1.74 -2.32 20.11
N SER A 159 2.73 -1.55 20.52
CA SER A 159 2.77 -0.09 20.29
C SER A 159 2.84 0.23 18.79
N LEU A 160 3.69 -0.48 18.05
CA LEU A 160 3.81 -0.32 16.60
C LEU A 160 2.51 -0.71 15.87
N ALA A 161 1.85 -1.78 16.29
CA ALA A 161 0.55 -2.18 15.77
C ALA A 161 -0.53 -1.11 15.98
N GLN A 162 -0.56 -0.51 17.17
CA GLN A 162 -1.53 0.53 17.51
C GLN A 162 -1.29 1.80 16.69
N MET A 163 -0.02 2.21 16.58
CA MET A 163 0.38 3.34 15.75
C MET A 163 0.03 3.11 14.28
N TRP A 164 0.33 1.93 13.74
CA TRP A 164 -0.02 1.53 12.38
C TRP A 164 -1.52 1.67 12.11
N ASN A 165 -2.35 1.10 12.99
CA ASN A 165 -3.80 1.18 12.86
C ASN A 165 -4.31 2.62 12.96
N LYS A 166 -3.75 3.44 13.85
CA LYS A 166 -4.17 4.84 13.99
C LYS A 166 -3.87 5.68 12.74
N VAL A 167 -2.77 5.36 12.06
CA VAL A 167 -2.28 6.12 10.90
C VAL A 167 -2.92 5.63 9.59
N PHE A 168 -2.94 4.32 9.37
CA PHE A 168 -3.31 3.70 8.08
C PHE A 168 -4.66 2.96 8.08
N SER A 169 -5.42 2.95 9.19
CA SER A 169 -6.79 2.41 9.12
C SER A 169 -7.69 3.29 8.25
N ARG A 170 -8.83 2.73 7.85
CA ARG A 170 -9.83 3.41 7.02
C ARG A 170 -10.32 4.74 7.60
N GLN A 171 -10.43 4.83 8.93
CA GLN A 171 -10.78 6.05 9.69
C GLN A 171 -9.54 6.73 10.30
N GLY A 172 -8.35 6.22 10.03
CA GLY A 172 -7.09 6.80 10.48
C GLY A 172 -6.79 8.13 9.79
N PHE A 173 -5.71 8.80 10.20
CA PHE A 173 -5.37 10.13 9.68
C PHE A 173 -5.14 10.14 8.16
N PHE A 174 -4.54 9.07 7.60
CA PHE A 174 -4.37 8.88 6.15
C PHE A 174 -5.45 7.97 5.55
N GLY A 175 -6.51 7.69 6.31
CA GLY A 175 -7.59 6.82 5.91
C GLY A 175 -8.50 7.44 4.86
N VAL A 176 -9.07 6.59 4.02
CA VAL A 176 -10.00 6.96 2.94
C VAL A 176 -11.29 7.59 3.46
N GLU A 177 -11.69 7.25 4.69
CA GLU A 177 -12.88 7.79 5.36
C GLU A 177 -12.52 8.88 6.40
N SER A 178 -11.31 9.46 6.34
CA SER A 178 -10.95 10.56 7.25
C SER A 178 -11.60 11.88 6.81
N GLU A 179 -11.95 12.72 7.78
CA GLU A 179 -12.48 14.07 7.55
C GLU A 179 -11.48 14.96 6.78
N HIS A 180 -10.18 14.65 6.87
CA HIS A 180 -9.10 15.41 6.24
C HIS A 180 -8.62 14.81 4.93
N PHE A 181 -9.30 13.80 4.38
CA PHE A 181 -8.84 13.04 3.21
C PHE A 181 -8.48 13.94 2.02
N SER A 182 -9.34 14.92 1.68
CA SER A 182 -9.09 15.84 0.57
C SER A 182 -7.86 16.73 0.79
N THR A 183 -7.66 17.22 2.02
CA THR A 183 -6.51 18.07 2.39
C THR A 183 -5.21 17.28 2.39
N VAL A 184 -5.23 16.09 2.98
CA VAL A 184 -4.09 15.17 3.01
C VAL A 184 -3.69 14.78 1.58
N TYR A 185 -4.67 14.50 0.73
CA TYR A 185 -4.43 14.19 -0.68
C TYR A 185 -3.83 15.38 -1.45
N ALA A 186 -4.36 16.59 -1.28
CA ALA A 186 -3.83 17.78 -1.93
C ALA A 186 -2.38 18.05 -1.50
N LEU A 187 -2.10 17.95 -0.20
CA LEU A 187 -0.74 18.08 0.34
C LEU A 187 0.19 17.00 -0.21
N GLN A 188 -0.25 15.75 -0.26
CA GLN A 188 0.51 14.64 -0.84
C GLN A 188 0.85 14.92 -2.30
N ALA A 189 -0.12 15.37 -3.11
CA ALA A 189 0.12 15.69 -4.51
C ALA A 189 1.16 16.80 -4.68
N ILE A 190 1.07 17.88 -3.88
CA ILE A 190 2.06 18.97 -3.90
C ILE A 190 3.45 18.46 -3.53
N LEU A 191 3.57 17.69 -2.44
CA LEU A 191 4.84 17.16 -1.96
C LEU A 191 5.47 16.21 -2.98
N VAL A 192 4.67 15.33 -3.60
CA VAL A 192 5.13 14.36 -4.61
C VAL A 192 5.59 15.07 -5.87
N THR A 193 4.79 15.97 -6.42
CA THR A 193 5.15 16.71 -7.63
C THR A 193 6.40 17.55 -7.40
N SER A 194 6.51 18.23 -6.25
CA SER A 194 7.70 19.01 -5.89
C SER A 194 8.94 18.13 -5.76
N SER A 195 8.81 16.99 -5.07
CA SER A 195 9.92 16.03 -4.90
C SER A 195 10.36 15.43 -6.22
N GLN A 196 9.43 15.00 -7.07
CA GLN A 196 9.73 14.44 -8.39
C GLN A 196 10.34 15.51 -9.31
N THR A 197 9.89 16.75 -9.25
CA THR A 197 10.48 17.87 -9.99
C THR A 197 11.91 18.12 -9.57
N TYR A 198 12.19 18.13 -8.26
CA TYR A 198 13.54 18.24 -7.73
C TYR A 198 14.44 17.08 -8.20
N GLN A 199 13.93 15.83 -8.17
CA GLN A 199 14.66 14.67 -8.66
C GLN A 199 14.91 14.72 -10.17
N SER A 200 13.95 15.18 -10.97
CA SER A 200 14.12 15.36 -12.42
C SER A 200 15.14 16.45 -12.74
N TYR A 201 15.10 17.59 -12.03
CA TYR A 201 16.13 18.63 -12.16
C TYR A 201 17.53 18.11 -11.82
N ARG A 202 17.65 17.33 -10.72
CA ARG A 202 18.91 16.65 -10.37
C ARG A 202 19.34 15.67 -11.46
N ALA A 203 18.43 14.88 -12.02
CA ALA A 203 18.71 13.98 -13.12
C ALA A 203 19.20 14.74 -14.36
N SER A 204 18.60 15.89 -14.70
CA SER A 204 19.05 16.68 -15.85
C SER A 204 20.47 17.22 -15.74
N ASN A 205 21.00 17.37 -14.52
CA ASN A 205 22.38 17.81 -14.29
C ASN A 205 23.37 16.66 -14.08
N LEU A 206 22.89 15.48 -13.63
CA LEU A 206 23.75 14.39 -13.16
C LEU A 206 23.59 13.09 -13.95
N LEU A 207 22.65 12.99 -14.90
CA LEU A 207 22.41 11.78 -15.68
C LEU A 207 22.90 12.00 -17.12
N PRO A 208 24.09 11.49 -17.49
CA PRO A 208 24.63 11.69 -18.83
C PRO A 208 23.81 10.99 -19.91
N ARG A 209 23.05 9.95 -19.54
CA ARG A 209 22.17 9.20 -20.44
C ARG A 209 20.91 10.00 -20.75
N ALA A 210 20.90 10.66 -21.91
CA ALA A 210 19.79 11.48 -22.37
C ALA A 210 18.44 10.72 -22.37
N GLU A 211 18.44 9.46 -22.78
CA GLU A 211 17.23 8.62 -22.82
C GLU A 211 16.56 8.49 -21.45
N LEU A 212 17.32 8.21 -20.40
CA LEU A 212 16.78 8.07 -19.04
C LEU A 212 16.32 9.41 -18.47
N ASN A 213 17.00 10.50 -18.82
CA ASN A 213 16.59 11.85 -18.45
C ASN A 213 15.26 12.24 -19.12
N VAL A 214 15.10 11.95 -20.42
CA VAL A 214 13.83 12.15 -21.13
C VAL A 214 12.71 11.31 -20.51
N ILE A 215 12.97 10.05 -20.15
CA ILE A 215 12.00 9.19 -19.46
C ILE A 215 11.56 9.81 -18.12
N MET A 216 12.49 10.32 -17.30
CA MET A 216 12.16 10.98 -16.03
C MET A 216 11.24 12.19 -16.22
N VAL A 217 11.54 13.04 -17.22
CA VAL A 217 10.72 14.21 -17.54
C VAL A 217 9.34 13.78 -18.08
N ALA A 218 9.30 12.79 -18.99
CA ALA A 218 8.06 12.27 -19.55
C ALA A 218 7.14 11.68 -18.47
N LEU A 219 7.70 10.93 -17.52
CA LEU A 219 6.96 10.40 -16.37
C LEU A 219 6.41 11.53 -15.49
N LEU A 220 7.19 12.58 -15.22
CA LEU A 220 6.74 13.75 -14.46
C LEU A 220 5.57 14.47 -15.15
N VAL A 221 5.70 14.76 -16.45
CA VAL A 221 4.64 15.40 -17.24
C VAL A 221 3.39 14.53 -17.26
N THR A 222 3.55 13.22 -17.46
CA THR A 222 2.45 12.25 -17.43
C THR A 222 1.74 12.28 -16.07
N ASN A 223 2.48 12.31 -14.95
CA ASN A 223 1.85 12.36 -13.62
C ASN A 223 0.93 13.57 -13.46
N CYS A 224 1.40 14.75 -13.90
CA CYS A 224 0.66 16.01 -13.83
C CYS A 224 -0.59 15.98 -14.72
N TRP A 225 -0.44 15.54 -15.96
CA TRP A 225 -1.52 15.56 -16.95
C TRP A 225 -2.57 14.48 -16.69
N THR A 226 -2.14 13.26 -16.35
CA THR A 226 -3.06 12.14 -16.07
C THR A 226 -3.93 12.43 -14.86
N THR A 227 -3.40 13.07 -13.81
CA THR A 227 -4.18 13.46 -12.63
C THR A 227 -5.29 14.46 -13.00
N ALA A 228 -4.95 15.51 -13.75
CA ALA A 228 -5.92 16.50 -14.21
C ALA A 228 -6.95 15.88 -15.18
N GLY A 229 -6.48 15.09 -16.14
CA GLY A 229 -7.33 14.41 -17.12
C GLY A 229 -8.35 13.49 -16.45
N ILE A 230 -7.93 12.62 -15.54
CA ILE A 230 -8.83 11.71 -14.83
C ILE A 230 -9.91 12.49 -14.06
N GLN A 231 -9.55 13.59 -13.40
CA GLN A 231 -10.53 14.42 -12.68
C GLN A 231 -11.57 15.05 -13.60
N ILE A 232 -11.18 15.45 -14.81
CA ILE A 232 -12.09 16.03 -15.81
C ILE A 232 -13.00 14.94 -16.39
N PHE A 233 -12.42 13.83 -16.88
CA PHE A 233 -13.16 12.79 -17.58
C PHE A 233 -14.05 11.95 -16.65
N LEU A 234 -13.61 11.67 -15.43
CA LEU A 234 -14.34 10.86 -14.45
C LEU A 234 -15.08 11.71 -13.41
N ARG A 235 -15.37 12.99 -13.72
CA ARG A 235 -16.11 13.89 -12.83
C ARG A 235 -17.48 13.34 -12.42
N LYS A 236 -18.13 12.56 -13.29
CA LYS A 236 -19.43 11.92 -13.04
C LYS A 236 -19.34 10.70 -12.11
N SER A 237 -18.15 10.09 -11.96
CA SER A 237 -17.92 8.87 -11.19
C SER A 237 -16.73 9.06 -10.24
N PRO A 238 -16.90 9.82 -9.15
CA PRO A 238 -15.80 10.20 -8.25
C PRO A 238 -15.08 8.99 -7.63
N GLN A 239 -15.77 7.85 -7.45
CA GLN A 239 -15.18 6.61 -6.95
C GLN A 239 -14.17 6.04 -7.95
N LEU A 240 -14.58 5.94 -9.22
CA LEU A 240 -13.76 5.44 -10.30
C LEU A 240 -12.58 6.39 -10.56
N GLY A 241 -12.84 7.70 -10.53
CA GLY A 241 -11.82 8.75 -10.62
C GLY A 241 -10.71 8.59 -9.58
N ARG A 242 -11.07 8.34 -8.31
CA ARG A 242 -10.10 8.12 -7.23
C ARG A 242 -9.26 6.86 -7.47
N VAL A 243 -9.89 5.73 -7.76
CA VAL A 243 -9.17 4.46 -8.00
C VAL A 243 -8.16 4.59 -9.13
N PHE A 244 -8.56 5.16 -10.28
CA PHE A 244 -7.64 5.37 -11.38
C PHE A 244 -6.53 6.35 -11.03
N THR A 245 -6.85 7.49 -10.41
CA THR A 245 -5.85 8.50 -10.06
C THR A 245 -4.76 7.92 -9.14
N PHE A 246 -5.15 7.23 -8.07
CA PHE A 246 -4.19 6.62 -7.15
C PHE A 246 -3.39 5.49 -7.80
N THR A 247 -4.02 4.68 -8.65
CA THR A 247 -3.33 3.60 -9.37
C THR A 247 -2.28 4.16 -10.33
N TYR A 248 -2.65 5.14 -11.16
CA TYR A 248 -1.71 5.77 -12.09
C TYR A 248 -0.58 6.52 -11.38
N ASN A 249 -0.90 7.29 -10.34
CA ASN A 249 0.12 7.97 -9.54
C ASN A 249 1.12 6.98 -8.92
N ALA A 250 0.65 5.83 -8.43
CA ALA A 250 1.53 4.77 -7.93
C ALA A 250 2.41 4.18 -9.05
N MET A 251 1.85 3.88 -10.22
CA MET A 251 2.60 3.35 -11.37
C MET A 251 3.69 4.30 -11.85
N VAL A 252 3.34 5.57 -12.06
CA VAL A 252 4.28 6.60 -12.51
C VAL A 252 5.35 6.85 -11.44
N GLY A 253 4.95 6.86 -10.16
CA GLY A 253 5.88 6.90 -9.03
C GLY A 253 6.89 5.76 -9.08
N ILE A 254 6.44 4.51 -9.23
CA ILE A 254 7.32 3.33 -9.34
C ILE A 254 8.26 3.44 -10.54
N GLY A 255 7.76 3.94 -11.68
CA GLY A 255 8.59 4.25 -12.84
C GLY A 255 9.78 5.13 -12.49
N MET A 256 9.52 6.27 -11.84
CA MET A 256 10.55 7.26 -11.52
C MET A 256 11.49 6.84 -10.39
N VAL A 257 10.96 6.29 -9.30
CA VAL A 257 11.77 6.04 -8.09
C VAL A 257 12.19 4.59 -7.90
N THR A 258 11.85 3.70 -8.82
CA THR A 258 12.27 2.30 -8.77
C THR A 258 12.81 1.83 -10.11
N ILE A 259 12.04 1.94 -11.20
CA ILE A 259 12.45 1.40 -12.50
C ILE A 259 13.66 2.15 -13.07
N VAL A 260 13.60 3.49 -13.16
CA VAL A 260 14.73 4.29 -13.68
C VAL A 260 16.01 4.08 -12.84
N PRO A 261 15.98 4.15 -11.50
CA PRO A 261 17.12 3.78 -10.66
C PRO A 261 17.69 2.38 -10.91
N LEU A 262 16.83 1.38 -11.14
CA LEU A 262 17.27 0.02 -11.48
C LEU A 262 18.00 0.00 -12.82
N LEU A 263 17.48 0.68 -13.84
CA LEU A 263 18.13 0.77 -15.16
C LEU A 263 19.51 1.45 -15.10
N ILE A 264 19.72 2.33 -14.12
CA ILE A 264 21.03 2.94 -13.86
C ILE A 264 21.98 1.93 -13.21
N VAL A 265 21.52 1.19 -12.20
CA VAL A 265 22.40 0.33 -11.37
C VAL A 265 22.72 -1.02 -12.00
N ILE A 266 21.81 -1.62 -12.77
CA ILE A 266 21.98 -2.97 -13.34
C ILE A 266 23.30 -3.12 -14.12
N PRO A 267 23.67 -2.21 -15.05
CA PRO A 267 24.93 -2.34 -15.78
C PRO A 267 26.17 -2.35 -14.86
N TYR A 268 26.17 -1.56 -13.78
CA TYR A 268 27.27 -1.57 -12.83
C TYR A 268 27.30 -2.84 -11.98
N ALA A 269 26.14 -3.36 -11.60
CA ALA A 269 26.04 -4.60 -10.84
C ALA A 269 26.57 -5.81 -11.64
N GLU A 270 26.35 -5.82 -12.96
CA GLU A 270 26.88 -6.85 -13.86
C GLU A 270 28.41 -6.74 -14.03
N GLU A 271 28.95 -5.52 -14.04
CA GLU A 271 30.38 -5.26 -14.20
C GLU A 271 31.17 -5.35 -12.89
N PHE A 272 30.51 -5.23 -11.73
CA PHE A 272 31.15 -5.18 -10.41
C PHE A 272 31.32 -6.55 -9.78
N ASN A 273 32.53 -6.89 -9.35
CA ASN A 273 32.80 -8.12 -8.61
C ASN A 273 32.64 -7.88 -7.10
N LEU A 274 31.55 -8.40 -6.52
CA LEU A 274 31.25 -8.25 -5.09
C LEU A 274 32.30 -8.92 -4.17
N GLN A 275 32.95 -10.00 -4.62
CA GLN A 275 33.94 -10.73 -3.81
C GLN A 275 35.25 -9.94 -3.71
N TYR A 276 35.74 -9.43 -4.84
CA TYR A 276 37.01 -8.69 -4.91
C TYR A 276 36.83 -7.19 -4.71
N LYS A 277 35.58 -6.69 -4.70
CA LYS A 277 35.22 -5.28 -4.48
C LYS A 277 35.81 -4.34 -5.54
N THR A 278 35.91 -4.83 -6.76
CA THR A 278 36.48 -4.13 -7.92
C THR A 278 35.64 -4.38 -9.16
N PHE A 279 35.77 -3.50 -10.16
CA PHE A 279 35.20 -3.74 -11.48
C PHE A 279 35.95 -4.86 -12.20
N LYS A 280 35.23 -5.67 -12.98
CA LYS A 280 35.81 -6.76 -13.80
C LYS A 280 36.79 -6.24 -14.82
N ASN A 281 36.46 -5.12 -15.46
CA ASN A 281 37.37 -4.41 -16.35
C ASN A 281 38.32 -3.51 -15.53
N PRO A 282 39.63 -3.78 -15.51
CA PRO A 282 40.59 -2.95 -14.77
C PRO A 282 40.71 -1.52 -15.33
N ASN A 283 40.45 -1.32 -16.62
CA ASN A 283 40.52 -0.01 -17.27
C ASN A 283 39.34 0.90 -16.90
N PHE A 284 38.27 0.35 -16.34
CA PHE A 284 37.05 1.10 -15.99
C PHE A 284 37.32 2.32 -15.10
N MET A 285 38.30 2.23 -14.20
CA MET A 285 38.67 3.31 -13.28
C MET A 285 39.65 4.33 -13.88
N PHE A 286 40.29 3.99 -15.02
CA PHE A 286 41.27 4.85 -15.69
C PHE A 286 40.68 5.56 -16.91
N ASP A 287 39.65 4.95 -17.52
CA ASP A 287 38.92 5.57 -18.63
C ASP A 287 38.02 6.69 -18.11
N PRO A 288 38.25 7.96 -18.52
CA PRO A 288 37.59 9.11 -17.91
C PRO A 288 36.08 9.12 -18.12
N VAL A 289 35.60 8.64 -19.27
CA VAL A 289 34.17 8.64 -19.61
C VAL A 289 33.37 7.71 -18.71
N PRO A 290 33.59 6.37 -18.69
CA PRO A 290 32.82 5.46 -17.83
C PRO A 290 32.98 5.78 -16.34
N PHE A 291 34.17 6.22 -15.93
CA PHE A 291 34.42 6.64 -14.54
C PHE A 291 33.57 7.84 -14.13
N VAL A 292 33.60 8.94 -14.90
CA VAL A 292 32.80 10.15 -14.60
C VAL A 292 31.30 9.84 -14.69
N THR A 293 30.87 9.06 -15.67
CA THR A 293 29.47 8.63 -15.78
C THR A 293 29.02 7.87 -14.54
N MET A 294 29.81 6.90 -14.06
CA MET A 294 29.52 6.18 -12.81
C MET A 294 29.41 7.13 -11.62
N VAL A 295 30.35 8.06 -11.46
CA VAL A 295 30.35 9.02 -10.34
C VAL A 295 29.09 9.88 -10.34
N LEU A 296 28.70 10.42 -11.50
CA LEU A 296 27.52 11.27 -11.63
C LEU A 296 26.22 10.48 -11.39
N GLU A 297 26.12 9.27 -11.95
CA GLU A 297 24.95 8.41 -11.77
C GLU A 297 24.80 7.92 -10.32
N ASN A 298 25.90 7.60 -9.63
CA ASN A 298 25.86 7.26 -8.20
C ASN A 298 25.54 8.48 -7.32
N ARG A 299 25.97 9.69 -7.71
CA ARG A 299 25.57 10.94 -7.03
C ARG A 299 24.08 11.26 -7.20
N LEU A 300 23.46 10.78 -8.28
CA LEU A 300 22.01 10.85 -8.45
C LEU A 300 21.30 9.78 -7.61
N MET A 301 21.82 8.54 -7.63
CA MET A 301 21.24 7.37 -6.97
C MET A 301 21.23 7.51 -5.43
N PHE A 302 22.38 7.84 -4.86
CA PHE A 302 22.53 7.99 -3.41
C PHE A 302 22.19 9.42 -2.96
N ALA A 303 21.76 9.55 -1.71
CA ALA A 303 21.38 10.82 -1.13
C ALA A 303 22.64 11.63 -0.82
N ALA A 304 22.75 12.81 -1.40
CA ALA A 304 23.85 13.75 -1.15
C ALA A 304 23.57 14.66 0.08
N SER A 305 22.32 14.76 0.51
CA SER A 305 21.88 15.60 1.63
C SER A 305 20.58 15.09 2.25
N LEU A 306 20.16 15.66 3.38
CA LEU A 306 18.85 15.35 3.99
C LEU A 306 17.68 15.78 3.11
N LEU A 307 17.80 16.88 2.37
CA LEU A 307 16.77 17.29 1.42
C LEU A 307 16.63 16.24 0.31
N ASP A 308 17.74 15.80 -0.26
CA ASP A 308 17.79 14.79 -1.32
C ASP A 308 17.27 13.42 -0.84
N LEU A 309 17.57 13.04 0.41
CA LEU A 309 16.95 11.87 1.05
C LEU A 309 15.43 12.04 1.11
N THR A 310 14.97 13.18 1.59
CA THR A 310 13.55 13.46 1.82
C THR A 310 12.76 13.42 0.51
N THR A 311 13.26 14.08 -0.54
CA THR A 311 12.64 14.08 -1.88
C THR A 311 12.67 12.71 -2.54
N LYS A 312 13.63 11.83 -2.21
CA LYS A 312 13.61 10.43 -2.63
C LYS A 312 12.58 9.60 -1.86
N LEU A 313 12.39 9.82 -0.56
CA LEU A 313 11.45 9.05 0.27
C LEU A 313 9.99 9.42 0.06
N ILE A 314 9.68 10.70 -0.20
CA ILE A 314 8.29 11.18 -0.35
C ILE A 314 7.51 10.39 -1.42
N PRO A 315 8.03 10.17 -2.65
CA PRO A 315 7.33 9.37 -3.65
C PRO A 315 7.09 7.92 -3.21
N HIS A 316 8.02 7.29 -2.50
CA HIS A 316 7.82 5.93 -1.97
C HIS A 316 6.68 5.86 -0.94
N LEU A 317 6.63 6.82 -0.01
CA LEU A 317 5.53 6.93 0.94
C LEU A 317 4.19 7.21 0.25
N SER A 318 4.21 8.00 -0.83
CA SER A 318 3.02 8.25 -1.66
C SER A 318 2.53 7.01 -2.40
N ILE A 319 3.44 6.18 -2.95
CA ILE A 319 3.10 4.88 -3.55
C ILE A 319 2.44 4.00 -2.51
N MET A 320 3.03 3.89 -1.32
CA MET A 320 2.47 3.14 -0.20
C MET A 320 1.03 3.60 0.11
N LEU A 321 0.82 4.89 0.30
CA LEU A 321 -0.50 5.45 0.64
C LEU A 321 -1.52 5.27 -0.50
N SER A 322 -1.09 5.43 -1.75
CA SER A 322 -1.95 5.28 -2.93
C SER A 322 -2.44 3.83 -3.06
N LEU A 323 -1.53 2.85 -2.94
CA LEU A 323 -1.90 1.43 -3.03
C LEU A 323 -2.76 0.98 -1.85
N THR A 324 -2.50 1.47 -0.64
CA THR A 324 -3.39 1.19 0.51
C THR A 324 -4.77 1.79 0.31
N THR A 325 -4.85 3.01 -0.24
CA THR A 325 -6.12 3.68 -0.53
C THR A 325 -6.93 2.91 -1.57
N VAL A 326 -6.30 2.49 -2.67
CA VAL A 326 -6.95 1.66 -3.69
C VAL A 326 -7.45 0.34 -3.10
N SER A 327 -6.65 -0.31 -2.24
CA SER A 327 -7.04 -1.57 -1.59
C SER A 327 -8.31 -1.44 -0.73
N GLU A 328 -8.51 -0.27 -0.09
CA GLU A 328 -9.70 0.02 0.72
C GLU A 328 -10.90 0.48 -0.12
N LEU A 329 -10.66 1.04 -1.31
CA LEU A 329 -11.71 1.46 -2.24
C LEU A 329 -12.29 0.30 -3.05
N LEU A 330 -11.51 -0.78 -3.28
CA LEU A 330 -11.94 -1.91 -4.08
C LEU A 330 -12.75 -2.95 -3.27
N GLY A 331 -13.99 -3.18 -3.70
CA GLY A 331 -14.90 -4.21 -3.19
C GLY A 331 -15.12 -5.35 -4.19
N LEU A 332 -15.51 -6.51 -3.68
CA LEU A 332 -15.95 -7.64 -4.51
C LEU A 332 -17.46 -7.52 -4.71
N GLY A 333 -17.86 -7.19 -5.94
CA GLY A 333 -19.18 -6.65 -6.24
C GLY A 333 -20.30 -7.65 -6.45
N ASP A 334 -20.00 -8.80 -7.06
CA ASP A 334 -21.00 -9.77 -7.51
C ASP A 334 -20.38 -11.17 -7.51
N VAL A 335 -21.13 -12.17 -7.02
CA VAL A 335 -20.67 -13.56 -6.84
C VAL A 335 -21.39 -14.51 -7.81
N LYS A 336 -22.01 -13.98 -8.86
CA LYS A 336 -22.78 -14.73 -9.86
C LYS A 336 -21.95 -15.85 -10.52
N ASN A 337 -22.58 -16.99 -10.78
CA ASN A 337 -22.02 -18.16 -11.46
C ASN A 337 -20.70 -18.68 -10.87
N THR A 338 -20.52 -18.54 -9.55
CA THR A 338 -19.37 -19.09 -8.83
C THR A 338 -19.77 -20.35 -8.07
N SER A 339 -18.79 -21.14 -7.61
CA SER A 339 -19.02 -22.32 -6.76
C SER A 339 -19.32 -21.96 -5.29
N LEU A 340 -19.85 -20.77 -5.02
CA LEU A 340 -20.15 -20.30 -3.67
C LEU A 340 -21.26 -21.15 -3.04
N THR A 341 -20.98 -21.81 -1.92
CA THR A 341 -21.95 -22.60 -1.16
C THR A 341 -22.47 -21.89 0.09
N ASN A 342 -21.70 -20.94 0.64
CA ASN A 342 -22.05 -20.18 1.85
C ASN A 342 -21.70 -18.70 1.67
N MET A 343 -22.62 -17.81 2.06
CA MET A 343 -22.37 -16.37 2.00
C MET A 343 -21.52 -15.90 3.20
N PRO A 344 -20.46 -15.10 2.99
CA PRO A 344 -19.66 -14.57 4.09
C PRO A 344 -20.45 -13.64 5.03
N GLU A 345 -20.11 -13.65 6.32
CA GLU A 345 -20.75 -12.80 7.36
C GLU A 345 -20.74 -11.29 7.04
N TRP A 346 -19.72 -10.78 6.34
CA TRP A 346 -19.64 -9.35 6.01
C TRP A 346 -20.80 -8.89 5.10
N VAL A 347 -21.40 -9.80 4.32
CA VAL A 347 -22.53 -9.50 3.44
C VAL A 347 -23.77 -9.08 4.24
N LYS A 348 -23.93 -9.62 5.46
CA LYS A 348 -25.01 -9.22 6.38
C LYS A 348 -24.91 -7.75 6.80
N THR A 349 -23.69 -7.21 6.81
CA THR A 349 -23.41 -5.81 7.17
C THR A 349 -23.27 -4.88 5.96
N ASN A 350 -23.39 -5.41 4.74
CA ASN A 350 -23.24 -4.63 3.52
C ASN A 350 -24.49 -3.76 3.29
N THR A 351 -24.28 -2.55 2.78
CA THR A 351 -25.37 -1.61 2.45
C THR A 351 -25.94 -1.85 1.06
N LYS A 352 -25.21 -2.56 0.19
CA LYS A 352 -25.63 -2.93 -1.17
C LYS A 352 -26.06 -4.39 -1.28
N VAL A 353 -26.91 -4.65 -2.26
CA VAL A 353 -27.40 -5.98 -2.60
C VAL A 353 -26.34 -6.74 -3.41
N VAL A 354 -25.98 -7.94 -2.98
CA VAL A 354 -25.02 -8.83 -3.62
C VAL A 354 -25.77 -9.79 -4.53
N TRP A 355 -25.37 -9.89 -5.79
CA TRP A 355 -26.01 -10.83 -6.71
C TRP A 355 -25.22 -12.14 -6.75
N ALA A 356 -25.89 -13.25 -6.49
CA ALA A 356 -25.32 -14.58 -6.37
C ALA A 356 -26.03 -15.62 -7.27
N TYR A 357 -26.77 -15.15 -8.29
CA TYR A 357 -27.40 -16.00 -9.30
C TYR A 357 -26.44 -17.06 -9.86
N GLY A 358 -26.94 -18.30 -10.02
CA GLY A 358 -26.16 -19.42 -10.55
C GLY A 358 -25.09 -19.97 -9.62
N THR A 359 -25.14 -19.67 -8.32
CA THR A 359 -24.28 -20.27 -7.30
C THR A 359 -24.97 -21.44 -6.58
N PRO A 360 -24.21 -22.44 -6.08
CA PRO A 360 -24.76 -23.49 -5.20
C PRO A 360 -25.47 -22.95 -3.95
N PHE A 361 -25.07 -21.79 -3.43
CA PHE A 361 -25.74 -21.10 -2.32
C PHE A 361 -27.20 -20.78 -2.64
N CYS A 362 -27.46 -20.34 -3.87
CA CYS A 362 -28.80 -20.03 -4.35
C CYS A 362 -29.63 -21.26 -4.72
N ALA A 363 -29.04 -22.47 -4.67
CA ALA A 363 -29.77 -23.72 -4.89
C ALA A 363 -30.51 -24.20 -3.62
N THR A 364 -30.17 -23.66 -2.45
CA THR A 364 -30.83 -23.96 -1.18
C THR A 364 -31.69 -22.79 -0.70
N PRO A 365 -32.87 -23.04 -0.07
CA PRO A 365 -33.70 -21.98 0.48
C PRO A 365 -32.93 -21.15 1.51
N MET A 366 -32.98 -19.82 1.38
CA MET A 366 -32.32 -18.91 2.32
C MET A 366 -33.07 -18.91 3.65
N THR A 367 -32.43 -19.42 4.71
CA THR A 367 -33.01 -19.47 6.06
C THR A 367 -32.68 -18.26 6.93
N ASP A 368 -31.65 -17.49 6.56
CA ASP A 368 -31.22 -16.29 7.28
C ASP A 368 -31.92 -15.05 6.70
N PRO A 369 -32.83 -14.40 7.44
CA PRO A 369 -33.59 -13.24 6.95
C PRO A 369 -32.71 -12.02 6.67
N THR A 370 -31.54 -11.92 7.32
CA THR A 370 -30.58 -10.82 7.07
C THR A 370 -29.89 -10.96 5.71
N LEU A 371 -29.71 -12.20 5.24
CA LEU A 371 -29.18 -12.49 3.91
C LEU A 371 -30.25 -12.38 2.82
N ALA A 372 -31.50 -12.75 3.12
CA ALA A 372 -32.60 -12.69 2.15
C ALA A 372 -32.84 -11.28 1.59
N SER A 373 -32.66 -10.23 2.40
CA SER A 373 -32.77 -8.83 1.96
C SER A 373 -31.53 -8.28 1.25
N ARG A 374 -30.42 -9.04 1.26
CA ARG A 374 -29.09 -8.59 0.81
C ARG A 374 -28.53 -9.41 -0.33
N VAL A 375 -29.07 -10.58 -0.62
CA VAL A 375 -28.56 -11.49 -1.63
C VAL A 375 -29.64 -11.82 -2.66
N MET A 376 -29.38 -11.51 -3.92
CA MET A 376 -30.28 -11.85 -5.02
C MET A 376 -29.81 -13.12 -5.73
N CYS A 377 -30.69 -14.11 -5.73
CA CYS A 377 -30.47 -15.41 -6.32
C CYS A 377 -31.10 -15.58 -7.71
N PHE A 378 -31.58 -14.49 -8.31
CA PHE A 378 -32.15 -14.46 -9.65
C PHE A 378 -31.30 -13.60 -10.59
N GLU A 379 -31.49 -13.81 -11.89
CA GLU A 379 -30.75 -13.14 -12.94
C GLU A 379 -30.99 -11.62 -12.88
N ARG A 380 -29.93 -10.82 -12.97
CA ARG A 380 -30.05 -9.35 -12.88
C ARG A 380 -30.75 -8.84 -14.15
N PRO A 381 -31.85 -8.07 -14.04
CA PRO A 381 -32.47 -7.41 -15.19
C PRO A 381 -31.47 -6.49 -15.91
N ALA A 382 -31.50 -6.47 -17.24
CA ALA A 382 -30.49 -5.84 -18.09
C ALA A 382 -30.41 -4.30 -17.94
N ASP A 383 -31.39 -3.69 -17.28
CA ASP A 383 -31.70 -2.27 -17.17
C ASP A 383 -31.49 -1.70 -15.75
N GLN A 384 -31.06 -2.52 -14.77
CA GLN A 384 -30.72 -2.04 -13.42
C GLN A 384 -29.25 -1.63 -13.29
N GLU A 385 -29.00 -0.32 -13.20
CA GLU A 385 -27.70 0.23 -12.80
C GLU A 385 -27.32 -0.14 -11.35
N PHE A 386 -26.01 -0.13 -11.07
CA PHE A 386 -25.32 -0.52 -9.81
C PHE A 386 -25.81 0.16 -8.50
N SER A 387 -26.80 1.05 -8.57
CA SER A 387 -27.25 1.91 -7.47
C SER A 387 -28.76 1.91 -7.23
N PHE A 388 -29.55 1.05 -7.88
CA PHE A 388 -31.00 1.06 -7.68
C PHE A 388 -31.41 0.65 -6.25
N PRO A 389 -32.09 1.50 -5.48
CA PRO A 389 -32.55 1.17 -4.14
C PRO A 389 -33.75 0.22 -4.21
N ILE A 390 -33.48 -1.09 -4.09
CA ILE A 390 -34.49 -2.16 -4.21
C ILE A 390 -35.62 -2.04 -3.17
N PHE A 391 -35.37 -1.43 -2.00
CA PHE A 391 -36.41 -1.19 -0.99
C PHE A 391 -37.57 -0.34 -1.54
N LEU A 392 -37.29 0.50 -2.53
CA LEU A 392 -38.30 1.30 -3.21
C LEU A 392 -39.10 0.42 -4.19
N PHE A 393 -38.47 -0.59 -4.80
CA PHE A 393 -39.11 -1.54 -5.70
C PHE A 393 -40.03 -2.51 -4.95
N ASP A 394 -39.58 -3.06 -3.82
CA ASP A 394 -40.41 -3.93 -2.95
C ASP A 394 -41.59 -3.18 -2.32
N ALA A 395 -41.44 -1.87 -2.09
CA ALA A 395 -42.54 -1.00 -1.62
C ALA A 395 -43.54 -0.66 -2.74
N LEU A 396 -43.08 -0.62 -4.00
CA LEU A 396 -43.92 -0.31 -5.18
C LEU A 396 -44.60 -1.55 -5.76
N TYR A 397 -44.01 -2.74 -5.58
CA TYR A 397 -44.53 -4.03 -6.05
C TYR A 397 -44.60 -5.02 -4.89
N PRO A 398 -45.49 -4.81 -3.91
CA PRO A 398 -45.72 -5.81 -2.87
C PRO A 398 -46.24 -7.09 -3.54
N TYR A 399 -45.57 -8.21 -3.26
CA TYR A 399 -46.03 -9.52 -3.70
C TYR A 399 -47.43 -9.77 -3.11
N GLU A 400 -48.45 -9.78 -3.97
CA GLU A 400 -49.77 -10.29 -3.59
C GLU A 400 -49.60 -11.77 -3.20
N LYS A 401 -50.08 -12.11 -2.00
CA LYS A 401 -49.99 -13.45 -1.43
C LYS A 401 -50.92 -14.43 -2.12
#